data_AF-Q4RC88-F1
#
_entry.id   AF-Q4RC88-F1
#
_cell.length_a   1.000
_cell.length_b   1.000
_cell.length_c   1.000
_cell.angle_alpha   90.00
_cell.angle_beta   90.00
_cell.angle_gamma   90.00
#
_symmetry.space_group_name_H-M   'P 1'
#
loop_
_entity.id
_entity.type
_entity.pdbx_description
1 polymer ?
#
loop_
_entity_poly.entity_id
_entity_poly.type
_entity_poly.pdbx_seq_one_letter_code
_entity_poly.pdbx_strand_id
1 'polypeptide(L)'
;MGVCLQVVWVVTCLAASLLGLDLGLAVGLGVELLTVIFRTQFPRCSLLANIQGTNLYRDRKDYMHIYEPKGVKIFKIPSPIFFANIEFFKDKLRDAVGFNPLKIFKKRNKALKKVKKILRKNNDNIAENGLWDWSNKTEECHMYSKELDDLTDVSRISSQLEISANISVPRVDLHSLILDFSAVSFVDISAVKGLKMVLKEFINIDVEIYIISCDSKFPE
;
A
#
# COMPACT_ATOMS: atom_id res chain seq x y z
N MET A 1 -14.48 8.77 22.17
CA MET A 1 -14.25 10.20 22.50
C MET A 1 -14.28 10.44 24.01
N GLY A 2 -15.17 9.77 24.76
CA GLY A 2 -15.27 9.92 26.22
C GLY A 2 -14.01 9.57 27.03
N VAL A 3 -13.31 8.48 26.69
CA VAL A 3 -12.18 7.99 27.52
C VAL A 3 -11.00 8.98 27.58
N CYS A 4 -10.65 9.62 26.46
CA CYS A 4 -9.55 10.59 26.44
C CYS A 4 -9.87 11.83 27.29
N LEU A 5 -11.10 12.34 27.19
CA LEU A 5 -11.54 13.50 27.97
C LEU A 5 -11.60 13.18 29.47
N GLN A 6 -12.00 11.95 29.82
CA GLN A 6 -11.95 11.47 31.20
C GLN A 6 -10.50 11.46 31.73
N VAL A 7 -9.53 11.00 30.93
CA VAL A 7 -8.11 11.02 31.32
C VAL A 7 -7.62 12.45 31.51
N VAL A 8 -7.89 13.36 30.57
CA VAL A 8 -7.48 14.77 30.71
C VAL A 8 -8.08 15.38 31.98
N TRP A 9 -9.36 15.15 32.23
CA TRP A 9 -10.05 15.67 33.42
C TRP A 9 -9.45 15.12 34.72
N VAL A 10 -9.27 13.79 34.82
CA VAL A 10 -8.70 13.15 36.03
C VAL A 10 -7.29 13.66 36.28
N VAL A 11 -6.44 13.73 35.25
CA VAL A 11 -5.05 14.19 35.40
C VAL A 11 -5.00 15.67 35.80
N THR A 12 -5.82 16.52 35.19
CA THR A 12 -5.88 17.96 35.51
C THR A 12 -6.39 18.18 36.94
N CYS A 13 -7.46 17.48 37.33
CA CYS A 13 -8.05 17.58 38.66
C CYS A 13 -7.08 17.12 39.75
N LEU A 14 -6.40 15.98 39.51
CA LEU A 14 -5.39 15.46 40.42
C LEU A 14 -4.17 16.39 40.52
N ALA A 15 -3.68 16.91 39.39
CA ALA A 15 -2.57 17.85 39.36
C ALA A 15 -2.89 19.16 40.08
N ALA A 16 -4.09 19.73 39.87
CA ALA A 16 -4.53 20.94 40.56
C ALA A 16 -4.64 20.74 42.08
N SER A 17 -5.07 19.54 42.50
CA SER A 17 -5.19 19.20 43.92
C SER A 17 -3.84 19.01 44.61
N LEU A 18 -2.83 18.48 43.91
CA LEU A 18 -1.51 18.16 44.51
C LEU A 18 -0.47 19.27 44.33
N LEU A 19 -0.50 19.98 43.19
CA LEU A 19 0.52 20.96 42.78
C LEU A 19 0.02 22.41 42.87
N GLY A 20 -1.26 22.61 43.17
CA GLY A 20 -1.91 23.92 43.15
C GLY A 20 -2.55 24.24 41.79
N LEU A 21 -3.47 25.20 41.81
CA LEU A 21 -4.37 25.49 40.69
C LEU A 21 -3.62 25.92 39.42
N ASP A 22 -2.64 26.82 39.55
CA ASP A 22 -1.91 27.38 38.41
C ASP A 22 -1.09 26.31 37.67
N LEU A 23 -0.38 25.46 38.42
CA LEU A 23 0.39 24.35 37.86
C LEU A 23 -0.52 23.25 37.31
N GLY A 24 -1.62 22.94 38.00
CA GLY A 24 -2.61 21.97 37.54
C GLY A 24 -3.23 22.33 36.20
N LEU A 25 -3.56 23.61 35.99
CA LEU A 25 -4.07 24.10 34.72
C LEU A 25 -3.03 23.96 33.60
N ALA A 26 -1.77 24.33 33.86
CA ALA A 26 -0.68 24.18 32.88
C ALA A 26 -0.48 22.71 32.47
N VAL A 27 -0.53 21.78 33.42
CA VAL A 27 -0.46 20.34 33.16
C VAL A 27 -1.65 19.87 32.31
N GLY A 28 -2.87 20.32 32.64
CA GLY A 28 -4.08 19.98 31.88
C GLY A 28 -3.99 20.39 30.41
N LEU A 29 -3.55 21.62 30.13
CA LEU A 29 -3.32 22.11 28.77
C LEU A 29 -2.27 21.28 28.02
N GLY A 30 -1.17 20.91 28.69
CA GLY A 30 -0.14 20.05 28.10
C GLY A 30 -0.68 18.66 27.73
N VAL A 31 -1.47 18.04 28.61
CA VAL A 31 -2.09 16.72 28.39
C VAL A 31 -3.15 16.78 27.29
N GLU A 32 -3.93 17.86 27.21
CA GLU A 32 -4.90 18.08 26.13
C GLU A 32 -4.21 18.17 24.77
N LEU A 33 -3.16 19.00 24.66
CA LEU A 33 -2.37 19.12 23.43
C LEU A 33 -1.77 17.77 23.01
N LEU A 34 -1.19 17.04 23.97
CA LEU A 34 -0.61 15.73 23.74
C LEU A 34 -1.67 14.72 23.25
N THR A 35 -2.87 14.76 23.83
CA THR A 35 -3.99 13.91 23.43
C THR A 35 -4.43 14.18 21.98
N VAL A 36 -4.47 15.45 21.58
CA VAL A 36 -4.77 15.83 20.19
C VAL A 36 -3.72 15.27 19.24
N ILE A 37 -2.43 15.37 19.57
CA ILE A 37 -1.33 14.83 18.76
C ILE A 37 -1.45 13.30 18.62
N PHE A 38 -1.67 12.58 19.70
CA PHE A 38 -1.83 11.12 19.63
C PHE A 38 -3.04 10.70 18.80
N ARG A 39 -4.16 11.43 18.93
CA ARG A 39 -5.36 11.13 18.16
C ARG A 39 -5.17 11.35 16.66
N THR A 40 -4.40 12.37 16.26
CA THR A 40 -4.14 12.63 14.83
C THR A 40 -3.15 11.64 14.21
N GLN A 41 -2.25 11.06 15.00
CA GLN A 41 -1.29 10.05 14.52
C GLN A 41 -1.89 8.67 14.25
N PHE A 42 -2.99 8.31 14.92
CA PHE A 42 -3.61 6.98 14.82
C PHE A 42 -5.07 7.04 14.32
N PRO A 43 -5.29 7.48 13.07
CA PRO A 43 -6.63 7.52 12.48
C PRO A 43 -7.20 6.11 12.30
N ARG A 44 -8.53 5.97 12.42
CA ARG A 44 -9.20 4.69 12.17
C ARG A 44 -9.44 4.52 10.67
N CYS A 45 -8.47 4.01 9.94
CA CYS A 45 -8.66 3.68 8.53
C CYS A 45 -9.74 2.59 8.36
N SER A 46 -10.48 2.67 7.26
CA SER A 46 -11.59 1.77 6.98
C SER A 46 -11.55 1.24 5.55
N LEU A 47 -12.12 0.04 5.38
CA LEU A 47 -12.41 -0.51 4.07
C LEU A 47 -13.87 -0.20 3.74
N LEU A 48 -14.08 0.41 2.58
CA LEU A 48 -15.42 0.72 2.10
C LEU A 48 -15.97 -0.46 1.30
N ALA A 49 -17.25 -0.75 1.51
CA ALA A 49 -18.02 -1.71 0.74
C ALA A 49 -19.32 -1.05 0.26
N ASN A 50 -19.85 -1.53 -0.86
CA ASN A 50 -21.13 -1.05 -1.38
C ASN A 50 -22.27 -1.58 -0.51
N ILE A 51 -23.25 -0.75 -0.19
CA ILE A 51 -24.49 -1.20 0.43
C ILE A 51 -25.41 -1.74 -0.68
N GLN A 52 -25.82 -3.00 -0.55
CA GLN A 52 -26.59 -3.71 -1.57
C GLN A 52 -27.84 -2.91 -2.01
N GLY A 53 -28.02 -2.78 -3.33
CA GLY A 53 -29.15 -2.05 -3.91
C GLY A 53 -29.00 -0.52 -3.92
N THR A 54 -27.83 0.02 -3.56
CA THR A 54 -27.56 1.47 -3.58
C THR A 54 -26.21 1.78 -4.22
N ASN A 55 -25.97 3.05 -4.54
CA ASN A 55 -24.65 3.54 -4.99
C ASN A 55 -23.77 4.03 -3.82
N LEU A 56 -24.13 3.70 -2.57
CA LEU A 56 -23.45 4.20 -1.38
C LEU A 56 -22.34 3.23 -0.93
N TYR A 57 -21.15 3.79 -0.72
CA TYR A 57 -20.01 3.07 -0.16
C TYR A 57 -19.79 3.49 1.29
N ARG A 58 -19.82 2.53 2.22
CA ARG A 58 -19.67 2.76 3.66
C ARG A 58 -18.72 1.75 4.28
N ASP A 59 -18.30 2.04 5.51
CA ASP A 59 -17.41 1.17 6.27
C ASP A 59 -17.99 -0.24 6.36
N ARG A 60 -17.17 -1.21 5.93
CA ARG A 60 -17.51 -2.64 5.92
C ARG A 60 -18.03 -3.16 7.26
N LYS A 61 -17.57 -2.57 8.37
CA LYS A 61 -17.86 -3.02 9.73
C LYS A 61 -19.22 -2.52 10.25
N ASP A 62 -19.79 -1.51 9.61
CA ASP A 62 -20.96 -0.80 10.14
C ASP A 62 -22.28 -1.37 9.60
N TYR A 63 -22.24 -2.16 8.52
CA TYR A 63 -23.42 -2.66 7.82
C TYR A 63 -23.32 -4.17 7.53
N MET A 64 -24.42 -4.91 7.71
CA MET A 64 -24.46 -6.36 7.45
C MET A 64 -24.69 -6.72 5.97
N HIS A 65 -25.52 -5.95 5.25
CA HIS A 65 -25.87 -6.20 3.86
C HIS A 65 -24.96 -5.43 2.90
N ILE A 66 -23.74 -5.94 2.75
CA ILE A 66 -22.70 -5.32 1.92
C ILE A 66 -22.36 -6.17 0.70
N TYR A 67 -21.93 -5.50 -0.36
CA TYR A 67 -21.39 -6.10 -1.58
C TYR A 67 -19.98 -5.56 -1.81
N GLU A 68 -19.02 -6.47 -1.98
CA GLU A 68 -17.63 -6.14 -2.30
C GLU A 68 -17.25 -6.85 -3.61
N PRO A 69 -16.92 -6.09 -4.67
CA PRO A 69 -16.48 -6.69 -5.92
C PRO A 69 -15.21 -7.52 -5.70
N LYS A 70 -15.17 -8.72 -6.30
CA LYS A 70 -13.98 -9.59 -6.21
C LYS A 70 -12.78 -8.88 -6.84
N GLY A 71 -11.67 -8.88 -6.12
CA GLY A 71 -10.40 -8.30 -6.58
C GLY A 71 -10.31 -6.78 -6.55
N VAL A 72 -11.29 -6.11 -5.95
CA VAL A 72 -11.25 -4.66 -5.69
C VAL A 72 -11.24 -4.40 -4.19
N LYS A 73 -10.39 -3.47 -3.74
CA LYS A 73 -10.40 -2.97 -2.36
C LYS A 73 -10.47 -1.45 -2.38
N ILE A 74 -11.39 -0.88 -1.59
CA ILE A 74 -11.51 0.57 -1.41
C ILE A 74 -11.07 0.92 0.00
N PHE A 75 -9.96 1.66 0.12
CA PHE A 75 -9.36 2.02 1.39
C PHE A 75 -9.54 3.52 1.65
N LYS A 76 -10.21 3.86 2.76
CA LYS A 76 -10.46 5.24 3.17
C LYS A 76 -9.57 5.63 4.34
N ILE A 77 -8.96 6.81 4.21
CA ILE A 77 -8.11 7.41 5.24
C ILE A 77 -8.83 8.65 5.77
N PRO A 78 -9.31 8.63 7.03
CA PRO A 78 -10.03 9.77 7.60
C PRO A 78 -9.08 10.80 8.23
N SER A 79 -7.96 11.13 7.58
CA SER A 79 -6.97 12.08 8.11
C SER A 79 -6.04 12.66 7.05
N PRO A 80 -5.38 13.80 7.31
CA PRO A 80 -4.22 14.23 6.55
C PRO A 80 -3.10 13.18 6.61
N ILE A 81 -2.18 13.19 5.65
CA ILE A 81 -1.06 12.25 5.61
C ILE A 81 0.24 13.04 5.73
N PHE A 82 1.01 12.77 6.79
CA PHE A 82 2.22 13.52 7.10
C PHE A 82 3.28 12.60 7.69
N PHE A 83 4.47 13.14 7.93
CA PHE A 83 5.63 12.38 8.40
C PHE A 83 5.33 11.47 9.60
N ALA A 84 4.49 11.93 10.55
CA ALA A 84 4.26 11.16 11.78
C ALA A 84 3.28 9.99 11.63
N ASN A 85 2.42 9.98 10.60
CA ASN A 85 1.40 8.94 10.44
C ASN A 85 1.55 8.10 9.15
N ILE A 86 2.49 8.44 8.27
CA ILE A 86 2.68 7.73 7.01
C ILE A 86 3.03 6.25 7.21
N GLU A 87 3.82 5.90 8.24
CA GLU A 87 4.17 4.50 8.49
C GLU A 87 2.94 3.71 8.96
N PHE A 88 2.14 4.31 9.85
CA PHE A 88 0.86 3.74 10.26
C PHE A 88 -0.08 3.52 9.07
N PHE A 89 -0.13 4.47 8.12
CA PHE A 89 -0.90 4.30 6.89
C PHE A 89 -0.43 3.09 6.07
N LYS A 90 0.88 2.90 5.87
CA LYS A 90 1.43 1.76 5.11
C LYS A 90 1.04 0.42 5.74
N ASP A 91 1.17 0.32 7.06
CA ASP A 91 0.84 -0.90 7.78
C ASP A 91 -0.66 -1.18 7.71
N LYS A 92 -1.51 -0.17 7.91
CA LYS A 92 -2.97 -0.33 7.78
C LYS A 92 -3.41 -0.67 6.37
N LEU A 93 -2.75 -0.17 5.35
CA LEU A 93 -3.05 -0.52 3.97
C LEU A 93 -2.72 -1.99 3.68
N ARG A 94 -1.55 -2.47 4.15
CA ARG A 94 -1.14 -3.88 4.03
C ARG A 94 -2.07 -4.81 4.80
N ASP A 95 -2.45 -4.43 6.03
CA ASP A 95 -3.41 -5.17 6.85
C ASP A 95 -4.79 -5.26 6.16
N ALA A 96 -5.25 -4.14 5.57
CA ALA A 96 -6.54 -4.07 4.92
C ALA A 96 -6.62 -4.93 3.65
N VAL A 97 -5.53 -4.98 2.87
CA VAL A 97 -5.42 -5.84 1.70
C VAL A 97 -5.20 -7.31 2.09
N GLY A 98 -4.63 -7.58 3.28
CA GLY A 98 -4.45 -8.93 3.82
C GLY A 98 -3.15 -9.61 3.39
N PHE A 99 -2.24 -8.89 2.74
CA PHE A 99 -0.92 -9.40 2.37
C PHE A 99 0.12 -8.29 2.30
N ASN A 100 1.40 -8.68 2.29
CA ASN A 100 2.51 -7.74 2.09
C ASN A 100 3.00 -7.80 0.63
N PRO A 101 2.83 -6.71 -0.16
CA PRO A 101 3.17 -6.69 -1.58
C PRO A 101 4.67 -6.90 -1.84
N LEU A 102 5.56 -6.35 -1.00
CA LEU A 102 7.01 -6.59 -1.12
C LEU A 102 7.38 -8.06 -0.97
N LYS A 103 6.71 -8.81 -0.08
CA LYS A 103 6.98 -10.24 0.10
C LYS A 103 6.59 -11.03 -1.15
N ILE A 104 5.47 -10.67 -1.78
CA ILE A 104 5.01 -11.30 -3.02
C ILE A 104 5.97 -10.98 -4.16
N PHE A 105 6.33 -9.71 -4.33
CA PHE A 105 7.29 -9.27 -5.34
C PHE A 105 8.64 -10.01 -5.23
N LYS A 106 9.20 -10.12 -4.01
CA LYS A 106 10.45 -10.86 -3.78
C LYS A 106 10.32 -12.35 -4.13
N LYS A 107 9.19 -12.99 -3.82
CA LYS A 107 8.92 -14.38 -4.19
C LYS A 107 8.80 -14.56 -5.70
N ARG A 108 8.06 -13.68 -6.39
CA ARG A 108 7.94 -13.67 -7.87
C ARG A 108 9.33 -13.53 -8.51
N ASN A 109 10.12 -12.54 -8.12
CA ASN A 109 11.47 -12.33 -8.68
C ASN A 109 12.42 -13.51 -8.41
N LYS A 110 12.31 -14.18 -7.26
CA LYS A 110 13.09 -15.39 -6.98
C LYS A 110 12.69 -16.55 -7.89
N ALA A 111 11.40 -16.72 -8.16
CA ALA A 111 10.90 -17.72 -9.10
C ALA A 111 11.38 -17.40 -10.53
N LEU A 112 11.25 -16.15 -10.97
CA LEU A 112 11.70 -15.71 -12.30
C LEU A 112 13.21 -15.95 -12.53
N LYS A 113 14.05 -15.68 -11.54
CA LYS A 113 15.50 -15.96 -11.63
C LYS A 113 15.79 -17.46 -11.80
N LYS A 114 15.03 -18.33 -11.15
CA LYS A 114 15.18 -19.79 -11.31
C LYS A 114 14.79 -20.23 -12.72
N VAL A 115 13.65 -19.73 -13.22
CA VAL A 115 13.18 -20.00 -14.58
C VAL A 115 14.23 -19.54 -15.61
N LYS A 116 14.72 -18.31 -15.50
CA LYS A 116 15.77 -17.77 -16.39
C LYS A 116 17.07 -18.59 -16.34
N LYS A 117 17.44 -19.13 -15.18
CA LYS A 117 18.61 -20.01 -15.03
C LYS A 117 18.42 -21.37 -15.73
N ILE A 118 17.23 -21.95 -15.63
CA ILE A 118 16.89 -23.22 -16.32
C ILE A 118 16.88 -23.00 -17.83
N LEU A 119 16.27 -21.91 -18.30
CA LEU A 119 16.24 -21.57 -19.73
C LEU A 119 17.65 -21.37 -20.31
N ARG A 120 18.52 -20.63 -19.60
CA ARG A 120 19.93 -20.48 -20.00
C ARG A 120 20.64 -21.83 -20.10
N LYS A 121 20.52 -22.68 -19.07
CA LYS A 121 21.13 -24.01 -19.06
C LYS A 121 20.64 -24.87 -20.25
N ASN A 122 19.36 -24.78 -20.61
CA ASN A 122 18.83 -25.51 -21.76
C ASN A 122 19.34 -24.97 -23.09
N ASN A 123 19.47 -23.64 -23.24
CA ASN A 123 20.05 -23.05 -24.45
C ASN A 123 21.53 -23.41 -24.62
N ASP A 124 22.30 -23.44 -23.54
CA ASP A 124 23.70 -23.88 -23.57
C ASP A 124 23.80 -25.34 -24.07
N ASN A 125 22.89 -26.23 -23.63
CA ASN A 125 22.80 -27.62 -24.11
C ASN A 125 22.29 -27.75 -25.57
N ILE A 126 21.54 -26.76 -26.09
CA ILE A 126 21.03 -26.74 -27.47
C ILE A 126 22.08 -26.18 -28.42
N ALA A 127 22.85 -25.17 -28.01
CA ALA A 127 23.98 -24.63 -28.77
C ALA A 127 25.10 -25.66 -28.97
N GLU A 128 25.21 -26.65 -28.08
CA GLU A 128 26.13 -27.79 -28.25
C GLU A 128 25.62 -28.81 -29.30
N ASN A 129 24.33 -28.78 -29.66
CA ASN A 129 23.67 -29.72 -30.58
C ASN A 129 23.17 -29.08 -31.90
N GLY A 130 23.52 -27.82 -32.19
CA GLY A 130 23.05 -27.10 -33.38
C GLY A 130 24.04 -26.06 -33.91
N LEU A 131 24.37 -26.18 -35.20
CA LEU A 131 25.26 -25.38 -36.05
C LEU A 131 25.00 -23.85 -35.97
N TRP A 132 26.08 -23.04 -36.00
CA TRP A 132 26.15 -21.59 -35.71
C TRP A 132 25.61 -20.66 -36.83
N ASP A 133 24.85 -19.62 -36.48
CA ASP A 133 24.83 -18.25 -37.08
C ASP A 133 23.86 -17.36 -36.27
N TRP A 134 23.97 -16.04 -36.03
CA TRP A 134 24.64 -14.94 -36.71
C TRP A 134 24.89 -13.77 -35.72
N SER A 135 25.94 -13.01 -36.03
CA SER A 135 26.60 -11.92 -35.30
C SER A 135 25.81 -10.67 -34.87
N ASN A 136 26.39 -9.99 -33.86
CA ASN A 136 26.02 -8.72 -33.21
C ASN A 136 26.09 -7.45 -34.09
N LYS A 137 25.24 -6.44 -33.78
CA LYS A 137 25.47 -4.96 -33.79
C LYS A 137 24.14 -4.22 -33.50
N THR A 138 23.98 -3.13 -32.72
CA THR A 138 24.88 -2.08 -32.20
C THR A 138 24.20 -1.32 -31.03
N GLU A 139 25.01 -0.93 -30.04
CA GLU A 139 25.04 0.26 -29.14
C GLU A 139 23.78 0.97 -28.56
N GLU A 140 23.78 0.99 -27.22
CA GLU A 140 23.46 2.06 -26.26
C GLU A 140 22.47 3.19 -26.61
N CYS A 141 21.24 3.06 -26.11
CA CYS A 141 20.55 4.12 -25.37
C CYS A 141 19.35 3.53 -24.57
N HIS A 142 19.13 4.02 -23.35
CA HIS A 142 17.97 3.82 -22.46
C HIS A 142 17.85 2.51 -21.64
N MET A 143 18.53 2.53 -20.48
CA MET A 143 18.49 1.58 -19.37
C MET A 143 17.11 1.39 -18.67
N TYR A 144 16.02 1.92 -19.23
CA TYR A 144 14.68 1.90 -18.61
C TYR A 144 13.59 1.16 -19.41
N SER A 145 13.82 0.81 -20.68
CA SER A 145 12.83 0.10 -21.51
C SER A 145 12.96 -1.42 -21.46
N LYS A 146 14.15 -1.94 -21.16
CA LYS A 146 14.47 -3.38 -21.31
C LYS A 146 13.84 -4.29 -20.25
N GLU A 147 13.41 -3.75 -19.10
CA GLU A 147 12.67 -4.52 -18.07
C GLU A 147 11.19 -4.71 -18.42
N LEU A 148 10.62 -3.84 -19.27
CA LEU A 148 9.19 -3.87 -19.62
C LEU A 148 8.89 -4.86 -20.76
N ASP A 149 9.78 -4.99 -21.74
CA ASP A 149 9.63 -5.97 -22.82
C ASP A 149 9.89 -7.41 -22.34
N ASP A 150 10.80 -7.60 -21.36
CA ASP A 150 11.09 -8.92 -20.74
C ASP A 150 9.88 -9.42 -19.91
N LEU A 151 8.97 -8.54 -19.46
CA LEU A 151 7.75 -8.92 -18.71
C LEU A 151 6.63 -9.46 -19.60
N THR A 152 6.49 -8.91 -20.81
CA THR A 152 5.43 -9.29 -21.76
C THR A 152 5.66 -10.68 -22.33
N ASP A 153 6.93 -11.03 -22.59
CA ASP A 153 7.31 -12.40 -22.99
C ASP A 153 7.28 -13.37 -21.81
N VAL A 154 7.71 -12.95 -20.61
CA VAL A 154 7.69 -13.80 -19.40
C VAL A 154 6.26 -14.09 -18.92
N SER A 155 5.30 -13.19 -19.09
CA SER A 155 3.88 -13.42 -18.78
C SER A 155 3.26 -14.51 -19.67
N ARG A 156 3.51 -14.43 -20.99
CA ARG A 156 3.11 -15.47 -21.96
C ARG A 156 3.77 -16.81 -21.67
N ILE A 157 5.07 -16.81 -21.35
CA ILE A 157 5.83 -18.00 -21.00
C ILE A 157 5.41 -18.58 -19.64
N SER A 158 5.03 -17.75 -18.66
CA SER A 158 4.58 -18.20 -17.34
C SER A 158 3.28 -19.03 -17.42
N SER A 159 2.39 -18.65 -18.33
CA SER A 159 1.15 -19.37 -18.62
C SER A 159 1.41 -20.75 -19.25
N GLN A 160 2.59 -20.96 -19.86
CA GLN A 160 3.03 -22.22 -20.47
C GLN A 160 3.99 -23.05 -19.58
N LEU A 161 4.67 -22.43 -18.61
CA LEU A 161 5.63 -23.09 -17.71
C LEU A 161 5.05 -23.52 -16.36
N GLU A 162 3.79 -23.21 -16.04
CA GLU A 162 3.10 -23.82 -14.88
C GLU A 162 3.10 -25.36 -14.93
N ILE A 163 3.38 -25.96 -16.10
CA ILE A 163 3.25 -27.41 -16.35
C ILE A 163 4.56 -28.19 -16.14
N SER A 164 5.76 -27.57 -16.14
CA SER A 164 7.03 -28.34 -16.20
C SER A 164 8.00 -28.18 -15.03
N ALA A 165 7.78 -27.24 -14.11
CA ALA A 165 8.57 -27.12 -12.89
C ALA A 165 7.63 -26.77 -11.73
N ASN A 166 7.65 -27.55 -10.65
CA ASN A 166 6.87 -27.40 -9.42
C ASN A 166 7.15 -26.08 -8.66
N ILE A 167 7.04 -24.93 -9.35
CA ILE A 167 7.35 -23.58 -8.90
C ILE A 167 6.01 -22.88 -8.66
N SER A 168 5.57 -22.84 -7.40
CA SER A 168 4.35 -22.11 -7.04
C SER A 168 4.63 -20.61 -7.00
N VAL A 169 4.02 -19.87 -7.94
CA VAL A 169 4.00 -18.41 -7.91
C VAL A 169 2.83 -17.97 -7.01
N PRO A 170 3.05 -17.07 -6.03
CA PRO A 170 1.95 -16.54 -5.24
C PRO A 170 0.97 -15.78 -6.13
N ARG A 171 -0.24 -16.32 -6.27
CA ARG A 171 -1.37 -15.67 -6.93
C ARG A 171 -1.95 -14.61 -5.99
N VAL A 172 -2.31 -13.47 -6.54
CA VAL A 172 -2.90 -12.33 -5.84
C VAL A 172 -4.25 -12.08 -6.49
N ASP A 173 -5.31 -12.24 -5.72
CA ASP A 173 -6.68 -12.10 -6.24
C ASP A 173 -7.13 -10.63 -6.31
N LEU A 174 -6.28 -9.69 -5.88
CA LEU A 174 -6.48 -8.25 -5.97
C LEU A 174 -5.95 -7.72 -7.31
N HIS A 175 -6.80 -7.06 -8.09
CA HIS A 175 -6.39 -6.39 -9.34
C HIS A 175 -6.46 -4.86 -9.22
N SER A 176 -7.38 -4.30 -8.42
CA SER A 176 -7.51 -2.84 -8.26
C SER A 176 -7.61 -2.41 -6.79
N LEU A 177 -6.85 -1.38 -6.46
CA LEU A 177 -6.85 -0.73 -5.16
C LEU A 177 -7.29 0.73 -5.32
N ILE A 178 -8.41 1.09 -4.71
CA ILE A 178 -8.94 2.45 -4.73
C ILE A 178 -8.62 3.10 -3.39
N LEU A 179 -8.00 4.27 -3.41
CA LEU A 179 -7.66 5.07 -2.24
C LEU A 179 -8.59 6.29 -2.17
N ASP A 180 -9.44 6.34 -1.15
CA ASP A 180 -10.34 7.45 -0.89
C ASP A 180 -9.62 8.54 -0.08
N PHE A 181 -9.29 9.65 -0.77
CA PHE A 181 -8.60 10.81 -0.22
C PHE A 181 -9.57 11.94 0.18
N SER A 182 -10.88 11.68 0.27
CA SER A 182 -11.91 12.67 0.61
C SER A 182 -11.69 13.42 1.92
N ALA A 183 -10.97 12.81 2.87
CA ALA A 183 -10.65 13.42 4.17
C ALA A 183 -9.16 13.79 4.32
N VAL A 184 -8.37 13.65 3.25
CA VAL A 184 -6.97 14.02 3.23
C VAL A 184 -6.88 15.51 2.87
N SER A 185 -6.67 16.37 3.87
CA SER A 185 -6.61 17.82 3.65
C SER A 185 -5.25 18.32 3.16
N PHE A 186 -4.16 17.64 3.51
CA PHE A 186 -2.81 17.94 3.03
C PHE A 186 -1.92 16.70 3.06
N VAL A 187 -0.85 16.74 2.27
CA VAL A 187 0.21 15.73 2.25
C VAL A 187 1.58 16.41 2.27
N ASP A 188 2.42 16.10 3.26
CA ASP A 188 3.79 16.66 3.32
C ASP A 188 4.79 15.90 2.43
N ILE A 189 6.00 16.46 2.24
CA ILE A 189 7.03 15.89 1.35
C ILE A 189 7.44 14.47 1.77
N SER A 190 7.54 14.23 3.08
CA SER A 190 7.92 12.92 3.62
C SER A 190 6.81 11.88 3.40
N ALA A 191 5.56 12.28 3.57
CA ALA A 191 4.38 11.48 3.28
C ALA A 191 4.26 11.17 1.79
N VAL A 192 4.52 12.12 0.89
CA VAL A 192 4.55 11.86 -0.57
C VAL A 192 5.57 10.76 -0.89
N LYS A 193 6.77 10.84 -0.32
CA LYS A 193 7.81 9.80 -0.52
C LYS A 193 7.35 8.45 0.01
N GLY A 194 6.77 8.40 1.20
CA GLY A 194 6.26 7.17 1.80
C GLY A 194 5.08 6.58 1.03
N LEU A 195 4.17 7.42 0.53
CA LEU A 195 3.05 7.03 -0.30
C LEU A 195 3.55 6.46 -1.62
N LYS A 196 4.42 7.18 -2.33
CA LYS A 196 5.05 6.70 -3.57
C LYS A 196 5.74 5.35 -3.37
N MET A 197 6.44 5.17 -2.25
CA MET A 197 7.08 3.90 -1.93
C MET A 197 6.04 2.77 -1.85
N VAL A 198 5.00 2.91 -1.02
CA VAL A 198 4.02 1.83 -0.82
C VAL A 198 3.18 1.56 -2.06
N LEU A 199 2.77 2.61 -2.81
CA LEU A 199 2.02 2.43 -4.07
C LEU A 199 2.86 1.67 -5.10
N LYS A 200 4.16 1.95 -5.20
CA LYS A 200 5.06 1.20 -6.08
C LYS A 200 5.13 -0.28 -5.73
N GLU A 201 4.99 -0.65 -4.44
CA GLU A 201 4.97 -2.06 -4.03
C GLU A 201 3.78 -2.81 -4.64
N PHE A 202 2.61 -2.16 -4.70
CA PHE A 202 1.40 -2.72 -5.29
C PHE A 202 1.48 -2.75 -6.83
N ILE A 203 1.98 -1.68 -7.47
CA ILE A 203 2.19 -1.66 -8.93
C ILE A 203 3.13 -2.79 -9.37
N ASN A 204 4.19 -3.06 -8.60
CA ASN A 204 5.15 -4.12 -8.90
C ASN A 204 4.58 -5.55 -8.86
N ILE A 205 3.37 -5.74 -8.34
CA ILE A 205 2.66 -7.03 -8.33
C ILE A 205 1.41 -7.00 -9.22
N ASP A 206 1.34 -6.04 -10.15
CA ASP A 206 0.28 -5.88 -11.14
C ASP A 206 -1.07 -5.47 -10.54
N VAL A 207 -1.05 -4.68 -9.46
CA VAL A 207 -2.25 -4.07 -8.87
C VAL A 207 -2.37 -2.63 -9.37
N GLU A 208 -3.49 -2.32 -10.01
CA GLU A 208 -3.84 -0.98 -10.46
C GLU A 208 -4.29 -0.13 -9.27
N ILE A 209 -3.88 1.14 -9.25
CA ILE A 209 -4.16 2.04 -8.13
C ILE A 209 -4.92 3.26 -8.64
N TYR A 210 -6.04 3.54 -8.01
CA TYR A 210 -6.86 4.72 -8.27
C TYR A 210 -6.91 5.58 -7.01
N ILE A 211 -6.72 6.89 -7.14
CA ILE A 211 -6.91 7.84 -6.05
C ILE A 211 -8.14 8.67 -6.39
N ILE A 212 -9.10 8.74 -5.47
CA ILE A 212 -10.34 9.48 -5.66
C ILE A 212 -10.42 10.65 -4.67
N SER A 213 -11.17 11.69 -5.05
CA SER A 213 -11.44 12.86 -4.21
C SER A 213 -10.20 13.65 -3.77
N CYS A 214 -9.20 13.78 -4.66
CA CYS A 214 -8.12 14.75 -4.47
C CYS A 214 -8.65 16.17 -4.64
N ASP A 215 -8.44 17.03 -3.65
CA ASP A 215 -8.77 18.46 -3.74
C ASP A 215 -7.87 19.14 -4.79
N SER A 216 -8.46 19.89 -5.72
CA SER A 216 -7.76 20.52 -6.85
C SER A 216 -7.19 21.89 -6.48
N LYS A 217 -6.69 22.06 -5.25
CA LYS A 217 -6.01 23.29 -4.82
C LYS A 217 -4.60 23.37 -5.41
N PHE A 218 -4.52 23.50 -6.72
CA PHE A 218 -3.37 24.09 -7.39
C PHE A 218 -3.77 25.53 -7.73
N PRO A 219 -3.03 26.56 -7.27
CA PRO A 219 -3.25 27.91 -7.79
C PRO A 219 -2.84 27.91 -9.27
N GLU A 220 -3.74 28.42 -10.12
CA GLU A 220 -3.41 28.90 -11.48
C GLU A 220 -2.34 30.00 -11.43
#